data_AF-A0A2D7NX15-F1
#
_entry.id   AF-A0A2D7NX15-F1
#
_cell.length_a   1.000
_cell.length_b   1.000
_cell.length_c   1.000
_cell.angle_alpha   90.00
_cell.angle_beta   90.00
_cell.angle_gamma   90.00
#
_symmetry.space_group_name_H-M   'P 1'
#
loop_
_entity.id
_entity.type
_entity.pdbx_description
1 polymer ?
#
loop_
_entity_poly.entity_id
_entity_poly.type
_entity_poly.pdbx_seq_one_letter_code
_entity_poly.pdbx_strand_id
1 'polypeptide(L)'
;MKKVLKFFILIFVFGLPVGWYLFLQAFGQNQFQLSPVGMVNETCKLESSSLYILDTAVIDHQKLQLQRLLLELTDNNWSYHYYSSNEDCFGDLNGYPLILVGDNREIIGNYKLSIEEVDRVLVEFDLLNYLRDML
;
A
#
# COMPACT_ATOMS: atom_id res chain seq x y z
N MET A 1 -6.45 40.70 33.54
CA MET A 1 -5.44 40.00 32.70
C MET A 1 -4.96 38.66 33.27
N LYS A 2 -4.45 38.56 34.51
CA LYS A 2 -3.89 37.28 35.05
C LYS A 2 -4.88 36.09 35.08
N LYS A 3 -6.17 36.31 35.36
CA LYS A 3 -7.20 35.25 35.35
C LYS A 3 -7.50 34.71 33.94
N VAL A 4 -7.56 35.60 32.96
CA VAL A 4 -7.79 35.26 31.54
C VAL A 4 -6.61 34.44 31.01
N LEU A 5 -5.38 34.85 31.31
CA LEU A 5 -4.18 34.10 30.91
C LEU A 5 -4.14 32.69 31.53
N LYS A 6 -4.48 32.54 32.81
CA LYS A 6 -4.59 31.21 33.45
C LYS A 6 -5.64 30.33 32.79
N PHE A 7 -6.77 30.92 32.38
CA PHE A 7 -7.84 30.19 31.70
C PHE A 7 -7.41 29.69 30.31
N PHE A 8 -6.70 30.54 29.54
CA PHE A 8 -6.12 30.14 28.26
C PHE A 8 -5.08 29.04 28.38
N ILE A 9 -4.20 29.11 29.38
CA ILE A 9 -3.21 28.05 29.64
C ILE A 9 -3.92 26.73 29.95
N LEU A 10 -4.99 26.76 30.74
CA LEU A 10 -5.74 25.56 31.10
C LEU A 10 -6.43 24.93 29.87
N ILE A 11 -7.01 25.74 28.99
CA ILE A 11 -7.60 25.26 27.73
C ILE A 11 -6.53 24.67 26.80
N PHE A 12 -5.37 25.30 26.68
CA PHE A 12 -4.31 24.76 25.80
C PHE A 12 -3.69 23.48 26.36
N VAL A 13 -3.41 23.42 27.66
CA VAL A 13 -2.74 22.25 28.27
C VAL A 13 -3.67 21.05 28.34
N PHE A 14 -4.98 21.25 28.61
CA PHE A 14 -5.92 20.15 28.75
C PHE A 14 -6.80 19.94 27.51
N GLY A 15 -7.17 21.01 26.81
CA GLY A 15 -8.03 20.94 25.63
C GLY A 15 -7.29 20.52 24.36
N LEU A 16 -6.00 20.85 24.21
CA LEU A 16 -5.24 20.47 23.02
C LEU A 16 -4.94 18.97 22.96
N PRO A 17 -4.53 18.29 24.06
CA PRO A 17 -4.39 16.83 24.05
C PRO A 17 -5.72 16.10 23.82
N VAL A 18 -6.82 16.59 24.40
CA VAL A 18 -8.16 16.01 24.20
C VAL A 18 -8.64 16.23 22.75
N GLY A 19 -8.45 17.44 22.22
CA GLY A 19 -8.77 17.75 20.82
C GLY A 19 -7.91 16.95 19.84
N TRP A 20 -6.63 16.76 20.15
CA TRP A 20 -5.73 15.92 19.36
C TRP A 20 -6.12 14.44 19.43
N TYR A 21 -6.48 13.93 20.60
CA TYR A 21 -7.00 12.58 20.76
C TYR A 21 -8.30 12.36 19.97
N LEU A 22 -9.25 13.29 20.05
CA LEU A 22 -10.51 13.22 19.29
C LEU A 22 -10.28 13.39 17.78
N PHE A 23 -9.33 14.23 17.39
CA PHE A 23 -8.89 14.35 16.00
C PHE A 23 -8.30 13.03 15.49
N LEU A 24 -7.39 12.41 16.24
CA LEU A 24 -6.86 11.09 15.93
C LEU A 24 -7.92 9.99 16.01
N GLN A 25 -8.99 10.13 16.78
CA GLN A 25 -10.07 9.15 16.79
C GLN A 25 -11.01 9.31 15.59
N ALA A 26 -11.27 10.55 15.17
CA ALA A 26 -12.11 10.87 14.03
C ALA A 26 -11.41 10.64 12.68
N PHE A 27 -10.10 10.91 12.61
CA PHE A 27 -9.28 10.77 11.41
C PHE A 27 -8.31 9.58 11.45
N GLY A 28 -8.09 8.98 12.62
CA GLY A 28 -7.25 7.79 12.82
C GLY A 28 -8.08 6.52 13.07
N GLN A 29 -9.36 6.52 12.70
CA GLN A 29 -9.84 5.34 11.99
C GLN A 29 -8.94 5.24 10.75
N ASN A 30 -7.86 4.46 10.87
CA ASN A 30 -7.11 3.93 9.75
C ASN A 30 -8.12 3.15 8.90
N GLN A 31 -8.89 3.87 8.08
CA GLN A 31 -9.51 3.30 6.92
C GLN A 31 -8.33 3.02 5.99
N PHE A 32 -7.61 1.91 6.26
CA PHE A 32 -6.83 1.21 5.27
C PHE A 32 -7.83 0.64 4.25
N GLN A 33 -8.58 1.52 3.60
CA GLN A 33 -9.20 1.22 2.34
C GLN A 33 -8.08 1.37 1.34
N LEU A 34 -7.60 0.22 0.88
CA LEU A 34 -6.81 0.06 -0.33
C LEU A 34 -7.59 0.70 -1.48
N SER A 35 -7.43 2.02 -1.62
CA SER A 35 -8.23 2.81 -2.56
C SER A 35 -7.64 2.58 -3.95
N PRO A 36 -8.45 2.14 -4.91
CA PRO A 36 -7.94 1.81 -6.22
C PRO A 36 -7.37 3.06 -6.90
N VAL A 37 -6.12 2.95 -7.37
CA VAL A 37 -5.41 4.01 -8.09
C VAL A 37 -5.66 3.94 -9.61
N GLY A 38 -6.22 2.84 -10.08
CA GLY A 38 -6.55 2.63 -11.50
C GLY A 38 -7.23 1.29 -11.73
N MET A 39 -7.43 0.95 -13.00
CA MET A 39 -7.95 -0.34 -13.45
C MET A 39 -7.00 -0.94 -14.47
N VAL A 40 -6.84 -2.27 -14.43
CA VAL A 40 -6.08 -3.00 -15.46
C VAL A 40 -6.80 -2.86 -16.79
N ASN A 41 -6.03 -2.66 -17.86
CA ASN A 41 -6.56 -2.57 -19.23
C ASN A 41 -7.35 -3.84 -19.60
N GLU A 42 -8.55 -3.67 -20.16
CA GLU A 42 -9.52 -4.76 -20.41
C GLU A 42 -8.94 -5.90 -21.25
N THR A 43 -8.03 -5.57 -22.17
CA THR A 43 -7.36 -6.50 -23.10
C THR A 43 -6.39 -7.46 -22.41
N CYS A 44 -5.90 -7.11 -21.21
CA CYS A 44 -4.96 -7.96 -20.49
C CYS A 44 -5.69 -9.02 -19.66
N LYS A 45 -5.29 -10.28 -19.83
CA LYS A 45 -5.77 -11.41 -19.03
C LYS A 45 -4.84 -11.62 -17.86
N LEU A 46 -5.05 -10.82 -16.83
CA LEU A 46 -4.32 -10.90 -15.58
C LEU A 46 -5.12 -11.67 -14.53
N GLU A 47 -4.42 -12.47 -13.73
CA GLU A 47 -4.99 -13.02 -12.50
C GLU A 47 -5.26 -11.90 -11.50
N SER A 48 -6.40 -11.99 -10.83
CA SER A 48 -6.81 -11.08 -9.78
C SER A 48 -6.09 -11.38 -8.47
N SER A 49 -6.09 -10.43 -7.52
CA SER A 49 -5.48 -10.59 -6.18
C SER A 49 -4.05 -11.12 -6.23
N SER A 50 -3.25 -10.48 -7.06
CA SER A 50 -1.89 -10.91 -7.37
C SER A 50 -0.95 -9.71 -7.44
N LEU A 51 0.30 -9.93 -7.04
CA LEU A 51 1.37 -8.95 -7.20
C LEU A 51 2.08 -9.16 -8.54
N TYR A 52 2.16 -8.11 -9.35
CA TYR A 52 2.88 -8.12 -10.62
C TYR A 52 4.26 -7.49 -10.46
N ILE A 53 5.28 -8.22 -10.88
CA ILE A 53 6.69 -7.84 -10.77
C ILE A 53 7.24 -7.60 -12.18
N LEU A 54 7.79 -6.42 -12.41
CA LEU A 54 8.33 -6.06 -13.70
C LEU A 54 9.60 -6.89 -14.00
N ASP A 55 9.58 -7.64 -15.10
CA ASP A 55 10.69 -8.47 -15.57
C ASP A 55 11.77 -7.59 -16.22
N THR A 56 12.59 -6.98 -15.37
CA THR A 56 13.76 -6.19 -15.77
C THR A 56 15.01 -6.72 -15.09
N ALA A 57 16.18 -6.46 -15.69
CA ALA A 57 17.46 -6.75 -15.07
C ALA A 57 17.62 -5.92 -13.78
N VAL A 58 17.26 -6.52 -12.65
CA VAL A 58 17.29 -5.89 -11.34
C VAL A 58 18.74 -5.52 -10.98
N ILE A 59 18.97 -4.26 -10.62
CA ILE A 59 20.29 -3.77 -10.19
C ILE A 59 20.63 -4.38 -8.83
N ASP A 60 21.91 -4.64 -8.53
CA ASP A 60 22.33 -5.44 -7.36
C ASP A 60 21.74 -5.01 -6.00
N HIS A 61 21.52 -3.71 -5.77
CA HIS A 61 20.91 -3.22 -4.53
C HIS A 61 19.41 -3.54 -4.40
N GLN A 62 18.71 -3.69 -5.53
CA GLN A 62 17.28 -4.07 -5.59
C GLN A 62 17.10 -5.59 -5.58
N LYS A 63 18.12 -6.37 -5.97
CA LYS A 63 18.07 -7.84 -5.94
C LYS A 63 17.79 -8.39 -4.55
N LEU A 64 18.41 -7.81 -3.52
CA LEU A 64 18.19 -8.22 -2.13
C LEU A 64 16.73 -8.00 -1.72
N GLN A 65 16.16 -6.84 -2.09
CA GLN A 65 14.78 -6.51 -1.73
C GLN A 65 13.78 -7.37 -2.50
N LEU A 66 14.03 -7.63 -3.78
CA LEU A 66 13.23 -8.56 -4.57
C LEU A 66 13.31 -9.98 -3.98
N GLN A 67 14.49 -10.45 -3.58
CA GLN A 67 14.64 -11.76 -2.95
C GLN A 67 13.86 -11.86 -1.64
N ARG A 68 13.93 -10.82 -0.80
CA ARG A 68 13.14 -10.75 0.44
C ARG A 68 11.64 -10.80 0.16
N LEU A 69 11.17 -10.00 -0.79
CA LEU A 69 9.77 -10.00 -1.22
C LEU A 69 9.33 -11.38 -1.69
N LEU A 70 10.09 -12.02 -2.58
CA LEU A 70 9.76 -13.35 -3.11
C LEU A 70 9.72 -14.44 -2.03
N LEU A 71 10.60 -14.37 -1.03
CA LEU A 71 10.56 -15.29 0.11
C LEU A 71 9.25 -15.14 0.89
N GLU A 72 8.87 -13.92 1.26
CA GLU A 72 7.62 -13.66 1.98
C GLU A 72 6.37 -14.05 1.17
N LEU A 73 6.35 -13.75 -0.14
CA LEU A 73 5.24 -14.17 -1.02
C LEU A 73 5.11 -15.70 -1.05
N THR A 74 6.24 -16.42 -1.10
CA THR A 74 6.24 -17.89 -1.14
C THR A 74 5.84 -18.49 0.21
N ASP A 75 6.39 -17.97 1.31
CA ASP A 75 6.12 -18.46 2.67
C ASP A 75 4.64 -18.27 3.06
N ASN A 76 4.02 -17.19 2.58
CA ASN A 76 2.59 -16.91 2.79
C ASN A 76 1.67 -17.46 1.68
N ASN A 77 2.22 -18.14 0.67
CA ASN A 77 1.49 -18.66 -0.50
C ASN A 77 0.64 -17.59 -1.23
N TRP A 78 1.19 -16.39 -1.35
CA TRP A 78 0.57 -15.26 -2.04
C TRP A 78 0.88 -15.30 -3.54
N SER A 79 -0.12 -15.01 -4.37
CA SER A 79 -0.02 -15.06 -5.82
C SER A 79 0.84 -13.89 -6.35
N TYR A 80 1.79 -14.20 -7.23
CA TYR A 80 2.58 -13.20 -7.92
C TYR A 80 2.96 -13.64 -9.33
N HIS A 81 3.12 -12.68 -10.23
CA HIS A 81 3.41 -12.91 -11.64
C HIS A 81 4.45 -11.92 -12.16
N TYR A 82 5.25 -12.36 -13.13
CA TYR A 82 6.14 -11.45 -13.86
C TYR A 82 5.44 -10.88 -15.08
N TYR A 83 5.71 -9.62 -15.41
CA TYR A 83 5.19 -8.97 -16.62
C TYR A 83 6.27 -8.16 -17.32
N SER A 84 6.07 -7.89 -18.62
CA SER A 84 7.00 -7.08 -19.41
C SER A 84 6.49 -5.65 -19.55
N SER A 85 7.38 -4.65 -19.51
CA SER A 85 7.02 -3.24 -19.75
C SER A 85 6.40 -2.96 -21.13
N ASN A 86 6.53 -3.92 -22.06
CA ASN A 86 5.93 -3.83 -23.39
C ASN A 86 4.45 -4.24 -23.41
N GLU A 87 3.96 -4.91 -22.36
CA GLU A 87 2.57 -5.32 -22.21
C GLU A 87 1.80 -4.15 -21.59
N ASP A 88 1.06 -3.37 -22.39
CA ASP A 88 0.32 -2.18 -21.93
C ASP A 88 -0.93 -2.54 -21.08
N CYS A 89 -0.69 -3.23 -19.96
CA CYS A 89 -1.71 -3.70 -19.04
C CYS A 89 -2.02 -2.71 -17.94
N PHE A 90 -1.05 -1.87 -17.57
CA PHE A 90 -1.15 -0.95 -16.45
C PHE A 90 -1.07 0.53 -16.87
N GLY A 91 -1.07 0.83 -18.17
CA GLY A 91 -1.06 2.20 -18.69
C GLY A 91 0.16 3.00 -18.21
N ASP A 92 -0.08 4.17 -17.60
CA ASP A 92 0.99 5.01 -17.04
C ASP A 92 1.78 4.33 -15.91
N LEU A 93 1.23 3.27 -15.30
CA LEU A 93 1.87 2.52 -14.22
C LEU A 93 2.79 1.40 -14.72
N ASN A 94 2.85 1.15 -16.03
CA ASN A 94 3.59 0.00 -16.59
C ASN A 94 5.11 0.04 -16.36
N GLY A 95 5.65 1.20 -15.99
CA GLY A 95 7.07 1.38 -15.64
C GLY A 95 7.41 1.15 -14.16
N TYR A 96 6.44 0.85 -13.31
CA TYR A 96 6.68 0.62 -11.89
C TYR A 96 7.16 -0.82 -11.63
N PRO A 97 8.19 -1.02 -10.79
CA PRO A 97 8.71 -2.35 -10.53
C PRO A 97 7.71 -3.36 -9.95
N LEU A 98 6.78 -2.88 -9.10
CA LEU A 98 5.80 -3.70 -8.40
C LEU A 98 4.42 -3.06 -8.55
N ILE A 99 3.41 -3.87 -8.89
CA ILE A 99 2.03 -3.43 -9.05
C ILE A 99 1.12 -4.44 -8.35
N LEU A 100 0.32 -3.97 -7.38
CA LEU A 100 -0.65 -4.82 -6.67
C LEU A 100 -2.02 -4.70 -7.33
N VAL A 101 -2.59 -5.83 -7.74
CA VAL A 101 -3.90 -5.91 -8.39
C VAL A 101 -4.87 -6.64 -7.48
N GLY A 102 -6.04 -6.04 -7.25
CA GLY A 102 -7.13 -6.58 -6.44
C GLY A 102 -8.03 -7.57 -7.16
N ASP A 103 -9.16 -7.91 -6.53
CA ASP A 103 -10.07 -8.97 -6.97
C ASP A 103 -10.84 -8.61 -8.25
N ASN A 104 -11.22 -7.34 -8.43
CA ASN A 104 -12.00 -6.87 -9.58
C ASN A 104 -11.16 -6.15 -10.63
N ARG A 105 -9.87 -6.54 -10.74
CA ARG A 105 -8.89 -5.93 -11.67
C ARG A 105 -8.59 -4.46 -11.36
N GLU A 106 -8.88 -4.01 -10.15
CA GLU A 106 -8.42 -2.74 -9.63
C GLU A 106 -6.91 -2.79 -9.37
N ILE A 107 -6.23 -1.70 -9.72
CA ILE A 107 -4.84 -1.50 -9.31
C ILE A 107 -4.91 -0.84 -7.94
N ILE A 108 -4.46 -1.56 -6.92
CA ILE A 108 -4.49 -1.12 -5.53
C ILE A 108 -3.28 -0.23 -5.22
N GLY A 109 -2.13 -0.56 -5.81
CA GLY A 109 -0.91 0.20 -5.59
C GLY A 109 0.17 -0.08 -6.61
N ASN A 110 1.13 0.84 -6.65
CA ASN A 110 2.35 0.76 -7.44
C ASN A 110 3.52 1.15 -6.55
N TYR A 111 4.63 0.43 -6.67
CA TYR A 111 5.72 0.50 -5.69
C TYR A 111 7.07 0.34 -6.36
N LYS A 112 8.09 0.86 -5.68
CA LYS A 112 9.50 0.71 -6.07
C LYS A 112 10.11 -0.49 -5.35
N LEU A 113 11.27 -0.95 -5.83
CA LEU A 113 12.10 -1.94 -5.14
C LEU A 113 13.04 -1.27 -4.13
N SER A 114 12.47 -0.60 -3.12
CA SER A 114 13.22 -0.12 -1.94
C SER A 114 12.75 -0.86 -0.67
N ILE A 115 13.52 -0.76 0.42
CA ILE A 115 13.18 -1.43 1.69
C ILE A 115 11.79 -1.00 2.16
N GLU A 116 11.53 0.30 2.18
CA GLU A 116 10.29 0.89 2.69
C GLU A 116 9.09 0.50 1.83
N GLU A 117 9.27 0.47 0.51
CA GLU A 117 8.21 0.13 -0.43
C GLU A 117 7.92 -1.38 -0.43
N VAL A 118 8.93 -2.23 -0.26
CA VAL A 118 8.71 -3.68 -0.07
C VAL A 118 7.95 -3.95 1.23
N ASP A 119 8.34 -3.33 2.34
CA ASP A 119 7.60 -3.48 3.61
C ASP A 119 6.15 -3.02 3.46
N ARG A 120 5.92 -1.92 2.74
CA ARG A 120 4.59 -1.41 2.45
C ARG A 120 3.76 -2.38 1.61
N VAL A 121 4.32 -2.93 0.53
CA VAL A 121 3.64 -3.92 -0.32
C VAL A 121 3.20 -5.13 0.49
N LEU A 122 4.08 -5.66 1.34
CA LEU A 122 3.78 -6.84 2.15
C LEU A 122 2.60 -6.58 3.09
N VAL A 123 2.56 -5.42 3.76
CA VAL A 123 1.45 -5.05 4.63
C VAL A 123 0.16 -4.84 3.85
N GLU A 124 0.21 -4.15 2.70
CA GLU A 124 -0.98 -3.92 1.87
C GLU A 124 -1.53 -5.22 1.25
N PHE A 125 -0.66 -6.17 0.89
CA PHE A 125 -1.08 -7.47 0.37
C PHE A 125 -1.65 -8.38 1.48
N ASP A 126 -1.05 -8.37 2.67
CA ASP A 126 -1.61 -9.08 3.84
C ASP A 126 -3.01 -8.55 4.19
N LEU A 127 -3.17 -7.23 4.22
CA LEU A 127 -4.47 -6.59 4.43
C LEU A 127 -5.49 -6.97 3.35
N LEU A 128 -5.09 -7.01 2.08
CA LEU A 128 -5.96 -7.43 0.99
C LEU A 128 -6.48 -8.86 1.20
N ASN A 129 -5.56 -9.79 1.52
CA ASN A 129 -5.92 -11.18 1.76
C ASN A 129 -6.80 -11.34 3.00
N TYR A 130 -6.48 -10.65 4.10
CA TYR A 130 -7.29 -10.64 5.32
C TYR A 130 -8.71 -10.13 5.08
N LEU A 131 -8.86 -9.03 4.31
CA LEU A 131 -10.17 -8.49 3.95
C LEU A 131 -10.96 -9.45 3.06
N ARG A 132 -10.30 -10.20 2.18
CA ARG A 132 -10.93 -11.21 1.32
C ARG A 132 -11.45 -12.40 2.13
N ASP A 133 -10.68 -12.89 3.09
CA ASP A 133 -11.09 -14.03 3.92
C ASP A 133 -12.27 -13.72 4.85
N MET A 134 -12.56 -12.43 5.09
CA MET A 134 -13.72 -12.00 5.88
C MET A 134 -15.02 -11.87 5.06
N LEU A 135 -14.96 -11.84 3.73
CA LEU A 135 -16.10 -11.65 2.82
C LEU A 135 -16.61 -12.98 2.24
#